data_AF-A0A2A2K8L3-F1
#
_entry.id   AF-A0A2A2K8L3-F1
#
_cell.length_a   1.000
_cell.length_b   1.000
_cell.length_c   1.000
_cell.angle_alpha   90.00
_cell.angle_beta   90.00
_cell.angle_gamma   90.00
#
_symmetry.space_group_name_H-M   'P 1'
#
loop_
_entity.id
_entity.type
_entity.pdbx_description
1 polymer ?
#
loop_
_entity_poly.entity_id
_entity_poly.type
_entity_poly.pdbx_seq_one_letter_code
_entity_poly.pdbx_strand_id
1 'polypeptide(L)'
;MNRLNRDQKQKVAQFTQITNQNENVAISYLQRVNWSVEHAVDAFFMNPPAQRGNAADKRKIEGLFQQYANDPHDNIGPNKMGPNGVCRLLEDLGLEPTDRKVLILVAKFKAASQCEFSQEEWLNGLTALGVDSIDALRNKLDTLDEKLDSDQAAFKEVYNFTFGYGKQVSQRNMDMDTAIAYWQILFKGNFLRLSTWEEFLKNENSGRAISRDTWQLLADFHFSILPDLSNYDKDSAWPVLLDQFVDYVERTQQQSQVN
;
A
#
# COMPACT_ATOMS: atom_id res chain seq x y z
N MET A 1 36.74 -5.05 -11.77
CA MET A 1 36.73 -4.13 -10.61
C MET A 1 38.15 -3.66 -10.36
N ASN A 2 38.45 -2.38 -10.63
CA ASN A 2 39.77 -1.82 -10.34
C ASN A 2 39.94 -1.69 -8.82
N ARG A 3 41.03 -2.25 -8.27
CA ARG A 3 41.35 -2.15 -6.84
C ARG A 3 41.68 -0.71 -6.49
N LEU A 4 40.95 -0.14 -5.51
CA LEU A 4 41.26 1.16 -4.93
C LEU A 4 42.62 1.13 -4.22
N ASN A 5 43.41 2.19 -4.37
CA ASN A 5 44.65 2.37 -3.63
C ASN A 5 44.38 2.79 -2.17
N ARG A 6 45.43 2.83 -1.33
CA ARG A 6 45.30 3.12 0.11
C ARG A 6 44.70 4.50 0.39
N ASP A 7 45.11 5.52 -0.37
CA ASP A 7 44.61 6.90 -0.25
C ASP A 7 43.13 7.00 -0.63
N GLN A 8 42.73 6.36 -1.73
CA GLN A 8 41.34 6.30 -2.19
C GLN A 8 40.42 5.63 -1.16
N LYS A 9 40.87 4.55 -0.51
CA LYS A 9 40.10 3.88 0.55
C LYS A 9 39.88 4.80 1.77
N GLN A 10 40.90 5.58 2.14
CA GLN A 10 40.78 6.53 3.25
C GLN A 10 39.78 7.64 2.93
N LYS A 11 39.78 8.14 1.69
CA LYS A 11 38.84 9.16 1.21
C LYS A 11 37.41 8.64 1.13
N VAL A 12 37.21 7.39 0.71
CA VAL A 12 35.92 6.70 0.78
C VAL A 12 35.41 6.66 2.21
N ALA A 13 36.24 6.24 3.17
CA ALA A 13 35.88 6.17 4.58
C ALA A 13 35.51 7.54 5.18
N GLN A 14 36.24 8.60 4.82
CA GLN A 14 35.92 9.97 5.26
C GLN A 14 34.58 10.45 4.69
N PHE A 15 34.34 10.23 3.39
CA PHE A 15 33.08 10.60 2.77
C PHE A 15 31.89 9.85 3.36
N THR A 16 32.01 8.53 3.56
CA THR A 16 30.95 7.70 4.15
C THR A 16 30.66 8.11 5.60
N GLN A 17 31.70 8.47 6.37
CA GLN A 17 31.54 8.99 7.73
C GLN A 17 30.77 10.33 7.78
N ILE A 18 31.00 11.23 6.81
CA ILE A 18 30.35 12.55 6.78
C ILE A 18 28.91 12.47 6.26
N THR A 19 28.68 11.68 5.21
CA THR A 19 27.39 11.64 4.49
C THR A 19 26.46 10.51 4.95
N ASN A 20 26.98 9.59 5.77
CA ASN A 20 26.33 8.35 6.21
C ASN A 20 25.82 7.48 5.03
N GLN A 21 26.55 7.49 3.90
CA GLN A 21 26.25 6.69 2.70
C GLN A 21 27.15 5.46 2.57
N ASN A 22 26.77 4.52 1.70
CA ASN A 22 27.59 3.35 1.39
C ASN A 22 28.81 3.67 0.50
N GLU A 23 29.79 2.77 0.48
CA GLU A 23 31.05 2.95 -0.26
C GLU A 23 30.84 3.15 -1.77
N ASN A 24 29.80 2.54 -2.36
CA ASN A 24 29.52 2.68 -3.80
C ASN A 24 29.11 4.12 -4.15
N VAL A 25 28.26 4.74 -3.33
CA VAL A 25 27.89 6.16 -3.47
C VAL A 25 29.13 7.03 -3.30
N ALA A 26 29.92 6.79 -2.25
CA ALA A 26 31.15 7.53 -1.99
C ALA A 26 32.14 7.50 -3.17
N ILE A 27 32.40 6.31 -3.73
CA ILE A 27 33.27 6.14 -4.90
C ILE A 27 32.73 6.92 -6.11
N SER A 28 31.41 6.86 -6.35
CA SER A 28 30.80 7.53 -7.51
C SER A 28 30.92 9.06 -7.47
N TYR A 29 30.79 9.67 -6.29
CA TYR A 29 30.98 11.12 -6.12
C TYR A 29 32.46 11.49 -6.15
N LEU A 30 33.31 10.75 -5.42
CA LEU A 30 34.76 10.99 -5.40
C LEU A 30 35.39 10.88 -6.79
N GLN A 31 34.96 9.93 -7.63
CA GLN A 31 35.47 9.80 -9.00
C GLN A 31 35.16 11.02 -9.88
N ARG A 32 34.03 11.70 -9.67
CA ARG A 32 33.60 12.86 -10.48
C ARG A 32 34.38 14.13 -10.17
N VAL A 33 34.89 14.24 -8.94
CA VAL A 33 35.63 15.41 -8.45
C VAL A 33 37.11 15.09 -8.19
N ASN A 34 37.68 14.16 -8.95
CA ASN A 34 39.09 13.78 -8.87
C ASN A 34 39.57 13.43 -7.44
N TRP A 35 38.76 12.70 -6.69
CA TRP A 35 39.04 12.22 -5.33
C TRP A 35 39.28 13.33 -4.29
N SER A 36 38.62 14.48 -4.46
CA SER A 36 38.50 15.51 -3.43
C SER A 36 37.29 15.22 -2.52
N VAL A 37 37.52 15.02 -1.22
CA VAL A 37 36.44 14.76 -0.26
C VAL A 37 35.51 15.97 -0.10
N GLU A 38 36.05 17.18 0.05
CA GLU A 38 35.25 18.41 0.22
C GLU A 38 34.29 18.63 -0.95
N HIS A 39 34.81 18.77 -2.17
CA HIS A 39 33.99 18.91 -3.37
C HIS A 39 33.00 17.75 -3.60
N ALA A 40 33.32 16.53 -3.17
CA ALA A 40 32.41 15.39 -3.30
C ALA A 40 31.23 15.55 -2.33
N VAL A 41 31.52 15.94 -1.09
CA VAL A 41 30.52 16.16 -0.04
C VAL A 41 29.62 17.34 -0.42
N ASP A 42 30.19 18.44 -0.93
CA ASP A 42 29.42 19.59 -1.42
C ASP A 42 28.50 19.18 -2.59
N ALA A 43 29.02 18.44 -3.57
CA ALA A 43 28.23 17.92 -4.68
C ALA A 43 27.11 16.96 -4.21
N PHE A 44 27.37 16.19 -3.15
CA PHE A 44 26.36 15.34 -2.52
C PHE A 44 25.26 16.15 -1.84
N PHE A 45 25.58 17.22 -1.11
CA PHE A 45 24.55 18.05 -0.47
C PHE A 45 23.79 18.94 -1.45
N MET A 46 24.44 19.38 -2.54
CA MET A 46 23.77 20.14 -3.61
C MET A 46 22.86 19.27 -4.49
N ASN A 47 23.22 18.00 -4.66
CA ASN A 47 22.42 17.04 -5.42
C ASN A 47 22.49 15.66 -4.74
N PRO A 48 21.74 15.47 -3.64
CA PRO A 48 21.75 14.20 -2.94
C PRO A 48 21.20 13.14 -3.89
N PRO A 49 21.88 11.98 -4.01
CA PRO A 49 21.32 10.88 -4.75
C PRO A 49 19.98 10.56 -4.08
N ALA A 50 18.88 10.64 -4.83
CA ALA A 50 17.59 10.14 -4.37
C ALA A 50 17.85 8.79 -3.72
N GLN A 51 17.58 8.69 -2.40
CA GLN A 51 18.10 7.63 -1.52
C GLN A 51 18.21 6.32 -2.28
N ARG A 52 19.42 6.01 -2.77
CA ARG A 52 19.70 4.69 -3.31
C ARG A 52 19.95 3.80 -2.10
N GLY A 53 18.89 3.55 -1.33
CA GLY A 53 18.79 2.26 -0.66
C GLY A 53 19.11 1.22 -1.72
N ASN A 54 20.00 0.26 -1.40
CA ASN A 54 20.53 -0.74 -2.34
C ASN A 54 19.50 -1.03 -3.43
N ALA A 55 19.73 -0.52 -4.64
CA ALA A 55 18.75 -0.65 -5.70
C ALA A 55 18.48 -2.14 -5.85
N ALA A 56 17.21 -2.52 -5.71
CA ALA A 56 16.80 -3.92 -5.68
C ALA A 56 17.40 -4.67 -6.88
N ASP A 57 18.00 -5.84 -6.64
CA ASP A 57 18.64 -6.59 -7.71
C ASP A 57 17.57 -7.16 -8.64
N LYS A 58 17.43 -6.57 -9.83
CA LYS A 58 16.45 -6.99 -10.83
C LYS A 58 16.53 -8.47 -11.16
N ARG A 59 17.73 -9.06 -11.18
CA ARG A 59 17.89 -10.50 -11.47
C ARG A 59 17.31 -11.37 -10.37
N LYS A 60 17.45 -10.94 -9.11
CA LYS A 60 16.82 -11.64 -7.98
C LYS A 60 15.30 -11.49 -8.01
N ILE A 61 14.80 -10.29 -8.32
CA ILE A 61 13.36 -10.04 -8.49
C ILE A 61 12.76 -10.95 -9.58
N GLU A 62 13.43 -11.04 -10.74
CA GLU A 62 13.04 -11.94 -11.83
C GLU A 62 13.08 -13.40 -11.37
N GLY A 63 14.16 -13.82 -10.72
CA GLY A 63 14.31 -15.18 -10.19
C GLY A 63 13.24 -15.54 -9.17
N LEU A 64 12.84 -14.58 -8.33
CA LEU A 64 11.78 -14.76 -7.33
C LEU A 64 10.40 -14.90 -7.99
N PHE A 65 10.12 -14.12 -9.04
CA PHE A 65 8.87 -14.27 -9.80
C PHE A 65 8.69 -15.69 -10.35
N GLN A 66 9.76 -16.29 -10.86
CA GLN A 66 9.73 -17.64 -11.44
C GLN A 66 9.41 -18.74 -10.41
N GLN A 67 9.51 -18.47 -9.10
CA GLN A 67 9.14 -19.43 -8.06
C GLN A 67 7.60 -19.57 -7.92
N TYR A 68 6.87 -18.52 -8.28
CA TYR A 68 5.42 -18.45 -8.11
C TYR A 68 4.66 -18.43 -9.45
N ALA A 69 5.32 -18.04 -10.54
CA ALA A 69 4.71 -17.96 -11.86
C ALA A 69 4.52 -19.33 -12.53
N ASN A 70 3.65 -19.36 -13.54
CA ASN A 70 3.43 -20.51 -14.43
C ASN A 70 3.00 -21.79 -13.71
N ASP A 71 2.19 -21.68 -12.66
CA ASP A 71 1.64 -22.87 -12.04
C ASP A 71 0.81 -23.68 -13.07
N PRO A 72 1.06 -24.98 -13.22
CA PRO A 72 0.32 -25.82 -14.17
C PRO A 72 -1.20 -25.85 -13.93
N HIS A 73 -1.68 -25.51 -12.73
CA HIS A 73 -3.10 -25.54 -12.37
C HIS A 73 -3.82 -24.20 -12.61
N ASP A 74 -3.09 -23.10 -12.84
CA ASP A 74 -3.70 -21.76 -12.91
C ASP A 74 -4.37 -21.46 -14.26
N ASN A 75 -3.99 -22.12 -15.36
CA ASN A 75 -4.59 -21.93 -16.69
C ASN A 75 -4.70 -20.44 -17.17
N ILE A 76 -3.87 -19.53 -16.65
CA ILE A 76 -3.94 -18.08 -16.94
C ILE A 76 -2.96 -17.60 -18.04
N GLY A 77 -2.27 -18.55 -18.69
CA GLY A 77 -1.25 -18.27 -19.70
C GLY A 77 0.16 -18.10 -19.12
N PRO A 78 1.18 -18.04 -19.99
CA PRO A 78 2.58 -17.97 -19.58
C PRO A 78 2.95 -16.60 -18.98
N ASN A 79 4.02 -16.59 -18.18
CA ASN A 79 4.63 -15.43 -17.53
C ASN A 79 3.67 -14.65 -16.61
N LYS A 80 2.78 -15.38 -15.95
CA LYS A 80 1.90 -14.85 -14.91
C LYS A 80 1.96 -15.71 -13.65
N MET A 81 1.75 -15.06 -12.52
CA MET A 81 1.45 -15.69 -11.25
C MET A 81 -0.07 -15.73 -11.10
N GLY A 82 -0.66 -16.92 -11.01
CA GLY A 82 -2.10 -17.09 -10.85
C GLY A 82 -2.49 -17.46 -9.43
N PRO A 83 -3.75 -17.90 -9.22
CA PRO A 83 -4.27 -18.16 -7.89
C PRO A 83 -3.39 -19.09 -7.04
N ASN A 84 -2.89 -20.21 -7.59
CA ASN A 84 -2.03 -21.14 -6.86
C ASN A 84 -0.65 -20.53 -6.59
N GLY A 85 -0.09 -19.77 -7.54
CA GLY A 85 1.13 -19.01 -7.33
C GLY A 85 1.01 -17.94 -6.24
N VAL A 86 -0.10 -17.20 -6.23
CA VAL A 86 -0.43 -16.19 -5.22
C VAL A 86 -0.61 -16.84 -3.85
N CYS A 87 -1.30 -17.99 -3.75
CA CYS A 87 -1.43 -18.72 -2.48
C CYS A 87 -0.07 -19.06 -1.88
N ARG A 88 0.86 -19.63 -2.66
CA ARG A 88 2.23 -19.93 -2.19
C ARG A 88 2.99 -18.67 -1.78
N LEU A 89 2.84 -17.58 -2.52
CA LEU A 89 3.44 -16.30 -2.15
C LEU A 89 2.92 -15.81 -0.79
N LEU A 90 1.62 -15.92 -0.54
CA LEU A 90 1.02 -15.53 0.74
C LEU A 90 1.48 -16.45 1.88
N GLU A 91 1.58 -17.76 1.65
CA GLU A 91 2.15 -18.72 2.60
C GLU A 91 3.59 -18.35 2.98
N ASP A 92 4.45 -18.08 1.99
CA ASP A 92 5.84 -17.67 2.22
C ASP A 92 5.93 -16.31 2.94
N LEU A 93 4.98 -15.40 2.70
CA LEU A 93 4.88 -14.14 3.43
C LEU A 93 4.31 -14.31 4.85
N GLY A 94 3.67 -15.44 5.15
CA GLY A 94 2.96 -15.67 6.41
C GLY A 94 1.68 -14.84 6.53
N LEU A 95 0.97 -14.65 5.42
CA LEU A 95 -0.24 -13.83 5.32
C LEU A 95 -1.46 -14.68 5.00
N GLU A 96 -2.56 -14.39 5.68
CA GLU A 96 -3.88 -14.86 5.27
C GLU A 96 -4.40 -14.03 4.09
N PRO A 97 -5.24 -14.59 3.19
CA PRO A 97 -5.81 -13.84 2.07
C PRO A 97 -6.59 -12.57 2.47
N THR A 98 -7.09 -12.52 3.70
CA THR A 98 -7.85 -11.40 4.26
C THR A 98 -6.99 -10.42 5.06
N ASP A 99 -5.67 -10.58 5.11
CA ASP A 99 -4.78 -9.62 5.77
C ASP A 99 -4.73 -8.29 4.99
N ARG A 100 -4.77 -7.15 5.68
CA ARG A 100 -4.62 -5.81 5.09
C ARG A 100 -3.33 -5.67 4.28
N LYS A 101 -2.27 -6.38 4.66
CA LYS A 101 -1.00 -6.41 3.93
C LYS A 101 -1.15 -6.96 2.52
N VAL A 102 -2.12 -7.84 2.27
CA VAL A 102 -2.45 -8.30 0.92
C VAL A 102 -2.97 -7.14 0.07
N LEU A 103 -3.85 -6.29 0.62
CA LEU A 103 -4.32 -5.07 -0.05
C LEU A 103 -3.21 -4.05 -0.30
N ILE A 104 -2.30 -3.89 0.67
CA ILE A 104 -1.11 -3.04 0.50
C ILE A 104 -0.26 -3.56 -0.65
N LEU A 105 -0.02 -4.87 -0.70
CA LEU A 105 0.79 -5.52 -1.74
C LEU A 105 0.21 -5.25 -3.13
N VAL A 106 -1.07 -5.58 -3.35
CA VAL A 106 -1.71 -5.39 -4.67
C VAL A 106 -1.80 -3.92 -5.07
N ALA A 107 -1.98 -3.00 -4.10
CA ALA A 107 -2.00 -1.57 -4.36
C ALA A 107 -0.62 -1.04 -4.78
N LYS A 108 0.45 -1.45 -4.08
CA LYS A 108 1.82 -1.03 -4.41
C LYS A 108 2.32 -1.60 -5.73
N PHE A 109 1.82 -2.77 -6.11
CA PHE A 109 2.13 -3.42 -7.38
C PHE A 109 1.21 -2.95 -8.52
N LYS A 110 0.15 -2.20 -8.18
CA LYS A 110 -0.88 -1.73 -9.09
C LYS A 110 -1.52 -2.89 -9.87
N ALA A 111 -1.82 -3.98 -9.17
CA ALA A 111 -2.40 -5.19 -9.75
C ALA A 111 -3.71 -4.87 -10.49
N ALA A 112 -3.81 -5.29 -11.75
CA ALA A 112 -4.97 -5.06 -12.58
C ALA A 112 -6.12 -6.04 -12.28
N SER A 113 -5.78 -7.26 -11.87
CA SER A 113 -6.74 -8.36 -11.65
C SER A 113 -6.55 -8.98 -10.28
N GLN A 114 -7.64 -9.45 -9.69
CA GLN A 114 -7.55 -10.19 -8.43
C GLN A 114 -6.91 -11.57 -8.64
N CYS A 115 -6.18 -12.02 -7.61
CA CYS A 115 -5.55 -13.35 -7.58
C CYS A 115 -4.56 -13.60 -8.72
N GLU A 116 -4.07 -12.55 -9.37
CA GLU A 116 -3.08 -12.64 -10.44
C GLU A 116 -2.04 -11.52 -10.32
N PHE A 117 -0.80 -11.82 -10.71
CA PHE A 117 0.21 -10.81 -11.02
C PHE A 117 0.85 -11.12 -12.36
N SER A 118 0.96 -10.09 -13.21
CA SER A 118 1.87 -10.10 -14.34
C SER A 118 3.31 -9.93 -13.88
N GLN A 119 4.25 -10.38 -14.72
CA GLN A 119 5.67 -10.16 -14.49
C GLN A 119 6.01 -8.66 -14.37
N GLU A 120 5.34 -7.80 -15.14
CA GLU A 120 5.57 -6.35 -15.11
C GLU A 120 5.15 -5.73 -13.77
N GLU A 121 3.94 -6.04 -13.28
CA GLU A 121 3.45 -5.57 -11.98
C GLU A 121 4.40 -6.00 -10.85
N TRP A 122 4.85 -7.25 -10.88
CA TRP A 122 5.81 -7.80 -9.92
C TRP A 122 7.14 -7.04 -9.91
N LEU A 123 7.75 -6.89 -11.08
CA LEU A 123 9.04 -6.21 -11.25
C LEU A 123 8.97 -4.74 -10.85
N ASN A 124 7.94 -4.04 -11.31
CA ASN A 124 7.74 -2.63 -11.00
C ASN A 124 7.45 -2.43 -9.51
N GLY A 125 6.60 -3.27 -8.92
CA GLY A 125 6.25 -3.21 -7.50
C GLY A 125 7.46 -3.39 -6.59
N LEU A 126 8.20 -4.49 -6.76
CA LEU A 126 9.39 -4.76 -5.93
C LEU A 126 10.51 -3.75 -6.14
N THR A 127 10.72 -3.30 -7.39
CA THR A 127 11.71 -2.25 -7.67
C THR A 127 11.31 -0.93 -6.99
N ALA A 128 10.04 -0.54 -7.05
CA ALA A 128 9.54 0.68 -6.40
C ALA A 128 9.61 0.61 -4.88
N LEU A 129 9.45 -0.58 -4.30
CA LEU A 129 9.60 -0.82 -2.86
C LEU A 129 11.06 -0.94 -2.41
N GLY A 130 12.00 -1.13 -3.34
CA GLY A 130 13.41 -1.37 -3.03
C GLY A 130 13.67 -2.74 -2.40
N VAL A 131 12.92 -3.76 -2.81
CA VAL A 131 12.92 -5.10 -2.21
C VAL A 131 13.29 -6.15 -3.25
N ASP A 132 14.14 -7.11 -2.89
CA ASP A 132 14.57 -8.21 -3.78
C ASP A 132 14.49 -9.62 -3.14
N SER A 133 13.84 -9.75 -1.98
CA SER A 133 13.62 -11.02 -1.27
C SER A 133 12.29 -11.04 -0.50
N ILE A 134 11.79 -12.24 -0.17
CA ILE A 134 10.54 -12.42 0.61
C ILE A 134 10.67 -11.82 2.01
N ASP A 135 11.79 -12.03 2.70
CA ASP A 135 11.99 -11.46 4.05
C ASP A 135 11.99 -9.93 4.03
N ALA A 136 12.62 -9.33 3.03
CA ALA A 136 12.60 -7.88 2.85
C ALA A 136 11.19 -7.38 2.48
N LEU A 137 10.42 -8.15 1.69
CA LEU A 137 9.04 -7.82 1.38
C LEU A 137 8.15 -7.86 2.62
N ARG A 138 8.28 -8.90 3.45
CA ARG A 138 7.53 -9.05 4.71
C ARG A 138 7.75 -7.85 5.62
N ASN A 139 9.01 -7.52 5.92
CA ASN A 139 9.37 -6.37 6.76
C ASN A 139 8.86 -5.04 6.17
N LYS A 140 8.89 -4.91 4.83
CA LYS A 140 8.39 -3.72 4.15
C LYS A 140 6.87 -3.60 4.27
N LEU A 141 6.14 -4.69 4.15
CA LEU A 141 4.68 -4.73 4.33
C LEU A 141 4.30 -4.41 5.78
N ASP A 142 5.04 -4.88 6.78
CA ASP A 142 4.84 -4.50 8.19
C ASP A 142 4.98 -2.97 8.37
N THR A 143 6.06 -2.40 7.86
CA THR A 143 6.30 -0.94 7.94
C THR A 143 5.20 -0.13 7.24
N LEU A 144 4.73 -0.60 6.08
CA LEU A 144 3.65 0.05 5.35
C LEU A 144 2.33 -0.06 6.12
N ASP A 145 2.03 -1.23 6.68
CA ASP A 145 0.82 -1.48 7.45
C ASP A 145 0.71 -0.58 8.68
N GLU A 146 1.80 -0.40 9.44
CA GLU A 146 1.86 0.56 10.55
C GLU A 146 1.68 2.02 10.07
N LYS A 147 2.23 2.34 8.90
CA LYS A 147 2.10 3.68 8.31
C LYS A 147 0.65 4.02 7.96
N LEU A 148 -0.15 3.04 7.56
CA LEU A 148 -1.58 3.25 7.23
C LEU A 148 -2.38 3.78 8.43
N ASP A 149 -1.97 3.47 9.66
CA ASP A 149 -2.68 3.89 10.87
C ASP A 149 -2.35 5.33 11.30
N SER A 150 -1.25 5.90 10.80
CA SER A 150 -0.75 7.23 11.19
C SER A 150 -0.70 8.25 10.06
N ASP A 151 -0.73 7.81 8.80
CA ASP A 151 -0.67 8.68 7.62
C ASP A 151 -1.94 8.53 6.78
N GLN A 152 -2.81 9.56 6.86
CA GLN A 152 -4.07 9.62 6.12
C GLN A 152 -3.88 9.52 4.59
N ALA A 153 -2.80 10.09 4.05
CA ALA A 153 -2.54 10.05 2.63
C ALA A 153 -2.13 8.64 2.19
N ALA A 154 -1.30 7.96 2.99
CA ALA A 154 -0.94 6.55 2.76
C ALA A 154 -2.16 5.63 2.86
N PHE A 155 -3.04 5.83 3.84
CA PHE A 155 -4.30 5.10 3.94
C PHE A 155 -5.17 5.32 2.70
N LYS A 156 -5.41 6.59 2.33
CA LYS A 156 -6.25 6.94 1.17
C LYS A 156 -5.71 6.38 -0.14
N GLU A 157 -4.39 6.26 -0.30
CA GLU A 157 -3.77 5.63 -1.47
C GLU A 157 -4.25 4.18 -1.63
N VAL A 158 -4.10 3.36 -0.59
CA VAL A 158 -4.53 1.95 -0.61
C VAL A 158 -6.05 1.85 -0.68
N TYR A 159 -6.76 2.61 0.15
CA TYR A 159 -8.22 2.64 0.22
C TYR A 159 -8.87 2.94 -1.14
N ASN A 160 -8.38 3.96 -1.84
CA ASN A 160 -8.94 4.35 -3.15
C ASN A 160 -8.62 3.34 -4.25
N PHE A 161 -7.44 2.72 -4.18
CA PHE A 161 -7.06 1.64 -5.08
C PHE A 161 -8.00 0.43 -4.92
N THR A 162 -8.29 0.03 -3.67
CA THR A 162 -9.12 -1.13 -3.36
C THR A 162 -10.50 -1.05 -4.01
N PHE A 163 -11.08 0.15 -4.18
CA PHE A 163 -12.36 0.27 -4.90
C PHE A 163 -12.29 -0.25 -6.35
N GLY A 164 -11.23 0.14 -7.07
CA GLY A 164 -11.01 -0.28 -8.45
C GLY A 164 -10.68 -1.76 -8.57
N TYR A 165 -9.92 -2.28 -7.60
CA TYR A 165 -9.53 -3.69 -7.51
C TYR A 165 -10.69 -4.61 -7.12
N GLY A 166 -11.57 -4.15 -6.23
CA GLY A 166 -12.66 -4.94 -5.67
C GLY A 166 -13.89 -5.06 -6.55
N LYS A 167 -14.18 -4.04 -7.37
CA LYS A 167 -15.35 -4.05 -8.25
C LYS A 167 -15.14 -5.00 -9.43
N GLN A 168 -16.23 -5.58 -9.93
CA GLN A 168 -16.18 -6.29 -11.21
C GLN A 168 -15.82 -5.32 -12.35
N VAL A 169 -15.06 -5.78 -13.35
CA VAL A 169 -14.58 -4.94 -14.45
C VAL A 169 -15.74 -4.28 -15.21
N SER A 170 -16.82 -5.02 -15.46
CA SER A 170 -18.02 -4.56 -16.16
C SER A 170 -18.92 -3.64 -15.34
N GLN A 171 -18.70 -3.54 -14.02
CA GLN A 171 -19.55 -2.77 -13.12
C GLN A 171 -18.93 -1.42 -12.77
N ARG A 172 -19.77 -0.39 -12.68
CA ARG A 172 -19.35 0.95 -12.22
C ARG A 172 -19.20 1.02 -10.71
N ASN A 173 -20.03 0.27 -10.00
CA ASN A 173 -20.14 0.26 -8.54
C ASN A 173 -19.65 -1.09 -8.00
N MET A 174 -19.22 -1.11 -6.74
CA MET A 174 -18.86 -2.34 -6.03
C MET A 174 -20.10 -2.90 -5.34
N ASP A 175 -20.30 -4.21 -5.34
CA ASP A 175 -21.39 -4.80 -4.55
C ASP A 175 -21.18 -4.57 -3.05
N MET A 176 -22.29 -4.56 -2.31
CA MET A 176 -22.30 -4.15 -0.90
C MET A 176 -21.50 -5.11 -0.01
N ASP A 177 -21.61 -6.42 -0.24
CA ASP A 177 -20.95 -7.43 0.58
C ASP A 177 -19.43 -7.39 0.40
N THR A 178 -18.96 -7.23 -0.83
CA THR A 178 -17.54 -7.02 -1.12
C THR A 178 -17.01 -5.71 -0.52
N ALA A 179 -17.79 -4.62 -0.59
CA ALA A 179 -17.41 -3.36 0.03
C ALA A 179 -17.26 -3.49 1.56
N ILE A 180 -18.21 -4.17 2.21
CA ILE A 180 -18.16 -4.47 3.65
C ILE A 180 -16.91 -5.27 3.99
N ALA A 181 -16.63 -6.36 3.25
CA ALA A 181 -15.45 -7.18 3.48
C ALA A 181 -14.14 -6.36 3.37
N TYR A 182 -14.01 -5.51 2.36
CA TYR A 182 -12.81 -4.66 2.23
C TYR A 182 -12.70 -3.59 3.32
N TRP A 183 -13.80 -2.99 3.76
CA TRP A 183 -13.77 -2.03 4.87
C TRP A 183 -13.29 -2.68 6.17
N GLN A 184 -13.75 -3.90 6.48
CA GLN A 184 -13.28 -4.67 7.64
C GLN A 184 -11.76 -4.87 7.61
N ILE A 185 -11.22 -5.23 6.45
CA ILE A 185 -9.78 -5.43 6.26
C ILE A 185 -9.02 -4.10 6.39
N LEU A 186 -9.46 -3.05 5.69
CA LEU A 186 -8.74 -1.77 5.62
C LEU A 186 -8.70 -1.04 6.97
N PHE A 187 -9.84 -0.95 7.65
CA PHE A 187 -9.95 -0.17 8.88
C PHE A 187 -9.39 -0.91 10.10
N LYS A 188 -9.26 -2.24 10.11
CA LYS A 188 -8.75 -3.03 11.26
C LYS A 188 -9.37 -2.65 12.62
N GLY A 189 -10.63 -2.22 12.63
CA GLY A 189 -11.31 -1.75 13.85
C GLY A 189 -11.00 -0.30 14.26
N ASN A 190 -10.16 0.44 13.53
CA ASN A 190 -9.90 1.86 13.79
C ASN A 190 -11.08 2.77 13.42
N PHE A 191 -11.99 2.30 12.56
CA PHE A 191 -13.24 3.02 12.32
C PHE A 191 -14.26 2.66 13.39
N LEU A 192 -14.38 3.54 14.40
CA LEU A 192 -15.26 3.37 15.57
C LEU A 192 -16.70 2.98 15.20
N ARG A 193 -17.21 3.50 14.08
CA ARG A 193 -18.59 3.28 13.64
C ARG A 193 -18.74 2.23 12.55
N LEU A 194 -17.70 1.43 12.27
CA LEU A 194 -17.75 0.44 11.20
C LEU A 194 -18.88 -0.58 11.41
N SER A 195 -19.05 -1.09 12.63
CA SER A 195 -20.13 -2.05 12.92
C SER A 195 -21.53 -1.44 12.69
N THR A 196 -21.74 -0.19 13.12
CA THR A 196 -23.00 0.52 12.89
C THR A 196 -23.22 0.84 11.41
N TRP A 197 -22.16 1.16 10.68
CA TRP A 197 -22.20 1.36 9.24
C TRP A 197 -22.60 0.07 8.50
N GLU A 198 -22.01 -1.06 8.86
CA GLU A 198 -22.38 -2.36 8.30
C GLU A 198 -23.83 -2.74 8.57
N GLU A 199 -24.30 -2.52 9.81
CA GLU A 199 -25.68 -2.77 10.20
C GLU A 199 -26.65 -1.88 9.40
N PHE A 200 -26.35 -0.59 9.30
CA PHE A 200 -27.11 0.37 8.47
C PHE A 200 -27.20 -0.12 7.01
N LEU A 201 -26.09 -0.52 6.41
CA LEU A 201 -26.08 -0.99 5.02
C LEU A 201 -26.94 -2.25 4.85
N LYS A 202 -26.82 -3.23 5.76
CA LYS A 202 -27.60 -4.47 5.71
C LYS A 202 -29.10 -4.23 5.90
N ASN A 203 -29.47 -3.28 6.76
CA ASN A 203 -30.87 -3.04 7.12
C ASN A 203 -31.58 -2.05 6.19
N GLU A 204 -30.94 -0.94 5.82
CA GLU A 204 -31.59 0.19 5.14
C GLU A 204 -31.11 0.40 3.69
N ASN A 205 -29.89 -0.03 3.33
CA ASN A 205 -29.38 0.12 1.95
C ASN A 205 -29.86 -1.01 0.99
N SER A 206 -30.59 -2.01 1.49
CA SER A 206 -31.28 -3.05 0.68
C SER A 206 -30.37 -3.76 -0.36
N GLY A 207 -29.10 -3.99 -0.05
CA GLY A 207 -28.15 -4.65 -0.96
C GLY A 207 -27.70 -3.80 -2.16
N ARG A 208 -27.95 -2.49 -2.16
CA ARG A 208 -27.53 -1.61 -3.25
C ARG A 208 -26.00 -1.48 -3.29
N ALA A 209 -25.46 -1.55 -4.51
CA ALA A 209 -24.04 -1.39 -4.77
C ALA A 209 -23.51 -0.01 -4.34
N ILE A 210 -22.28 0.00 -3.83
CA ILE A 210 -21.56 1.18 -3.35
C ILE A 210 -20.90 1.91 -4.52
N SER A 211 -21.20 3.20 -4.64
CA SER A 211 -20.60 4.06 -5.65
C SER A 211 -19.16 4.44 -5.28
N ARG A 212 -18.35 4.84 -6.28
CA ARG A 212 -16.99 5.34 -6.03
C ARG A 212 -16.98 6.56 -5.10
N ASP A 213 -17.93 7.45 -5.31
CA ASP A 213 -18.06 8.69 -4.56
C ASP A 213 -18.34 8.40 -3.07
N THR A 214 -19.34 7.55 -2.81
CA THR A 214 -19.64 7.06 -1.45
C THR A 214 -18.46 6.38 -0.80
N TRP A 215 -17.76 5.50 -1.53
CA TRP A 215 -16.55 4.86 -1.03
C TRP A 215 -15.51 5.91 -0.62
N GLN A 216 -15.13 6.82 -1.51
CA GLN A 216 -14.11 7.83 -1.25
C GLN A 216 -14.47 8.73 -0.07
N LEU A 217 -15.69 9.25 -0.05
CA LEU A 217 -16.14 10.18 0.98
C LEU A 217 -16.36 9.50 2.34
N LEU A 218 -16.55 8.18 2.41
CA LEU A 218 -16.57 7.47 3.71
C LEU A 218 -15.20 7.54 4.42
N ALA A 219 -14.09 7.51 3.69
CA ALA A 219 -12.77 7.72 4.30
C ALA A 219 -12.65 9.15 4.86
N ASP A 220 -13.10 10.15 4.10
CA ASP A 220 -13.13 11.54 4.58
C ASP A 220 -14.02 11.69 5.81
N PHE A 221 -15.18 11.06 5.82
CA PHE A 221 -16.08 11.01 6.97
C PHE A 221 -15.38 10.42 8.19
N HIS A 222 -14.68 9.29 8.04
CA HIS A 222 -13.93 8.66 9.14
C HIS A 222 -12.89 9.59 9.76
N PHE A 223 -12.18 10.41 8.96
CA PHE A 223 -11.11 11.27 9.44
C PHE A 223 -11.58 12.66 9.91
N SER A 224 -12.72 13.14 9.43
CA SER A 224 -13.18 14.52 9.66
C SER A 224 -14.37 14.63 10.60
N ILE A 225 -15.23 13.61 10.67
CA ILE A 225 -16.43 13.63 11.50
C ILE A 225 -16.11 13.02 12.86
N LEU A 226 -16.52 13.73 13.91
CA LEU A 226 -16.33 13.28 15.27
C LEU A 226 -17.12 11.97 15.52
N PRO A 227 -16.70 11.13 16.49
CA PRO A 227 -17.66 10.33 17.27
C PRO A 227 -18.77 11.27 17.76
N ASP A 228 -19.94 10.93 18.28
CA ASP A 228 -20.98 11.96 18.58
C ASP A 228 -21.60 12.74 17.39
N LEU A 229 -20.93 12.87 16.23
CA LEU A 229 -21.44 13.51 15.00
C LEU A 229 -21.75 15.02 15.12
N SER A 230 -21.33 15.69 16.19
CA SER A 230 -21.67 17.09 16.47
C SER A 230 -21.17 18.09 15.43
N ASN A 231 -20.16 17.71 14.64
CA ASN A 231 -19.61 18.52 13.55
C ASN A 231 -20.11 18.09 12.16
N TYR A 232 -21.11 17.20 12.08
CA TYR A 232 -21.72 16.84 10.81
C TYR A 232 -22.65 17.95 10.31
N ASP A 233 -22.49 18.34 9.05
CA ASP A 233 -23.32 19.33 8.37
C ASP A 233 -24.15 18.64 7.27
N LYS A 234 -25.47 18.64 7.43
CA LYS A 234 -26.42 18.04 6.48
C LYS A 234 -26.57 18.85 5.19
N ASP A 235 -26.14 20.11 5.18
CA ASP A 235 -26.16 20.98 4.00
C ASP A 235 -24.87 20.87 3.17
N SER A 236 -23.87 20.13 3.67
CA SER A 236 -22.63 19.83 2.95
C SER A 236 -22.87 18.81 1.82
N ALA A 237 -21.95 18.77 0.86
CA ALA A 237 -22.06 17.91 -0.33
C ALA A 237 -21.67 16.43 -0.06
N TRP A 238 -22.11 15.86 1.06
CA TRP A 238 -21.93 14.45 1.34
C TRP A 238 -22.84 13.59 0.42
N PRO A 239 -22.47 12.33 0.15
CA PRO A 239 -23.37 11.39 -0.52
C PRO A 239 -24.61 11.18 0.34
N VAL A 240 -25.77 11.10 -0.30
CA VAL A 240 -27.06 10.82 0.36
C VAL A 240 -27.00 9.61 1.28
N LEU A 241 -26.18 8.59 0.96
CA LEU A 241 -26.04 7.40 1.80
C LEU A 241 -25.36 7.71 3.16
N LEU A 242 -24.44 8.68 3.20
CA LEU A 242 -23.84 9.15 4.46
C LEU A 242 -24.82 10.00 5.28
N ASP A 243 -25.64 10.83 4.64
CA ASP A 243 -26.72 11.55 5.33
C ASP A 243 -27.69 10.58 5.99
N GLN A 244 -28.14 9.56 5.24
CA GLN A 244 -29.01 8.51 5.73
C GLN A 244 -28.40 7.73 6.90
N PHE A 245 -27.08 7.50 6.85
CA PHE A 245 -26.37 6.85 7.93
C PHE A 245 -26.35 7.70 9.21
N VAL A 246 -26.11 9.00 9.09
CA VAL A 246 -26.18 9.93 10.24
C VAL A 246 -27.58 9.91 10.85
N ASP A 247 -28.63 10.00 10.02
CA ASP A 247 -30.02 9.90 10.49
C ASP A 247 -30.31 8.56 11.18
N TYR A 248 -29.73 7.46 10.70
CA TYR A 248 -29.83 6.14 11.33
C TYR A 248 -29.16 6.09 12.70
N VAL A 249 -27.96 6.66 12.83
CA VAL A 249 -27.24 6.75 14.11
C VAL A 249 -28.02 7.61 15.12
N GLU A 250 -28.53 8.77 14.70
CA GLU A 250 -29.32 9.65 15.57
C GLU A 250 -30.58 8.94 16.10
N ARG A 251 -31.31 8.23 15.22
CA ARG A 251 -32.50 7.45 15.60
C ARG A 251 -32.19 6.33 16.59
N THR A 252 -31.11 5.56 16.37
CA THR A 252 -30.74 4.43 17.24
C THR A 252 -30.25 4.88 18.62
N GLN A 253 -29.56 6.02 18.70
CA GLN A 253 -29.15 6.63 19.96
C GLN A 253 -30.35 7.13 20.78
N GLN A 254 -31.36 7.74 20.13
CA GLN A 254 -32.58 8.18 20.81
C GLN A 254 -33.39 7.00 21.37
N GLN A 255 -33.51 5.90 20.62
CA GLN A 255 -34.23 4.71 21.09
C GLN A 255 -33.54 4.01 22.28
N SER A 256 -32.22 4.11 22.38
CA SER A 256 -31.45 3.54 23.48
C SER A 256 -31.49 4.39 24.77
N GLN A 257 -31.88 5.67 24.69
CA GLN A 257 -32.06 6.54 25.86
C GLN A 257 -33.48 6.49 26.44
N VAL A 258 -34.44 5.94 25.69
CA VAL A 258 -35.85 5.84 26.08
C VAL A 258 -36.20 4.47 26.70
N ASN A 259 -35.31 3.47 26.56
CA ASN A 259 -35.41 2.14 27.19
C ASN A 259 -34.43 2.01 28.36
#